data_AF-A0A327HDU6-F1
#
_entry.id   AF-A0A327HDU6-F1
#
_cell.length_a   1.000
_cell.length_b   1.000
_cell.length_c   1.000
_cell.angle_alpha   90.00
_cell.angle_beta   90.00
_cell.angle_gamma   90.00
#
_symmetry.space_group_name_H-M   'P 1'
#
loop_
_entity.id
_entity.type
_entity.pdbx_description
1 polymer ?
#
loop_
_entity_poly.entity_id
_entity_poly.type
_entity_poly.pdbx_seq_one_letter_code
_entity_poly.pdbx_strand_id
1 'polypeptide(L)'
;MDTGSILVLSILGGGFVLGVWFILIRRDAALEVRQGMVADGLRAPVQSSSFSSARSEFERKLMMIESERRKRNLSGGGITLIQQEQQPVEPFREEPQPPVAVQEEVVEIEDGEETEEEMLERRRLRDEEWSRRGEEEERRRLEEEEAALAEQQERLKKEQEEQAERDRIEAEKAAEEARANAERDAAAQAERDAEEAARQAELAAAEEQRLAEIRAAQEQEALQRREAASRALQELRARLEREGARSSDVQVSLMWNNYNDLDLHVVCPSGERIHGGNRKSACGGELDVDANVRPDSRKPVENVVWPEGQAPAGTYQVFVHYYKKHKKRRSKDPTKFQVIANAYGDLMEYTGELTHGEEIKLVCSFNVPSMEERAEIKRQLEEQLRRAESGEVGADQILVDEATPKQVEFGELVDEIENEFGGEPEDDGSGVPPAPDLG
;
A
#
# COMPACT_ATOMS: atom_id res chain seq x y z
N MET A 1 -27.78 -35.32 -20.36
CA MET A 1 -26.99 -34.41 -21.22
C MET A 1 -27.26 -34.82 -22.64
N ASP A 2 -27.79 -33.91 -23.46
CA ASP A 2 -28.08 -34.19 -24.86
C ASP A 2 -26.80 -34.53 -25.62
N THR A 3 -26.87 -35.54 -26.48
CA THR A 3 -25.76 -35.98 -27.34
C THR A 3 -25.25 -34.85 -28.23
N GLY A 4 -26.11 -33.89 -28.59
CA GLY A 4 -25.72 -32.67 -29.30
C GLY A 4 -24.84 -31.72 -28.48
N SER A 5 -25.10 -31.57 -27.18
CA SER A 5 -24.33 -30.67 -26.31
C SER A 5 -22.90 -31.18 -26.07
N ILE A 6 -22.75 -32.50 -25.94
CA ILE A 6 -21.43 -33.14 -25.78
C ILE A 6 -20.59 -32.99 -27.06
N LEU A 7 -21.22 -33.08 -28.23
CA LEU A 7 -20.56 -32.91 -29.52
C LEU A 7 -20.04 -31.47 -29.70
N VAL A 8 -20.86 -30.47 -29.36
CA VAL A 8 -20.48 -29.05 -29.46
C VAL A 8 -19.36 -28.71 -28.46
N LEU A 9 -19.43 -29.22 -27.24
CA LEU A 9 -18.38 -29.01 -26.24
C LEU A 9 -17.05 -29.66 -26.67
N SER A 10 -17.11 -30.83 -27.30
CA SER A 10 -15.93 -31.55 -27.80
C SER A 10 -15.29 -30.83 -28.99
N ILE A 11 -16.09 -30.25 -29.90
CA ILE A 11 -15.59 -29.50 -31.05
C ILE A 11 -14.94 -28.17 -30.58
N LEU A 12 -15.59 -27.45 -29.67
CA LEU A 12 -15.06 -26.17 -29.16
C LEU A 12 -13.84 -26.37 -28.25
N GLY A 13 -13.86 -27.37 -27.37
CA GLY A 13 -12.73 -27.72 -26.53
C GLY A 13 -11.53 -28.26 -27.32
N GLY A 14 -11.78 -29.08 -28.33
CA GLY A 14 -10.74 -29.59 -29.23
C GLY A 14 -10.07 -28.50 -30.06
N GLY A 15 -10.85 -27.52 -30.55
CA GLY A 15 -10.33 -26.38 -31.30
C GLY A 15 -9.41 -25.48 -30.48
N PHE A 16 -9.74 -25.23 -29.21
CA PHE A 16 -8.90 -24.43 -28.32
C PHE A 16 -7.55 -25.09 -28.01
N VAL A 17 -7.56 -26.40 -27.72
CA VAL A 17 -6.35 -27.15 -27.42
C VAL A 17 -5.45 -27.26 -28.66
N LEU A 18 -6.03 -27.48 -29.84
CA LEU A 18 -5.29 -27.48 -31.10
C LEU A 18 -4.71 -26.09 -31.44
N GLY A 19 -5.43 -25.01 -31.13
CA GLY A 19 -4.95 -23.64 -31.31
C GLY A 19 -3.75 -23.31 -30.41
N VAL A 20 -3.82 -23.67 -29.13
CA VAL A 20 -2.70 -23.47 -28.17
C VAL A 20 -1.50 -24.34 -28.56
N TRP A 21 -1.74 -25.59 -28.97
CA TRP A 21 -0.68 -26.48 -29.45
C TRP A 21 -0.01 -25.96 -30.74
N PHE A 22 -0.78 -25.39 -31.66
CA PHE A 22 -0.27 -24.78 -32.89
C PHE A 22 0.55 -23.51 -32.62
N ILE A 23 0.15 -22.68 -31.64
CA ILE A 23 0.92 -21.51 -31.19
C ILE A 23 2.26 -21.93 -30.57
N LEU A 24 2.30 -23.00 -29.80
CA LEU A 24 3.52 -23.49 -29.16
C LEU A 24 4.49 -24.18 -30.14
N ILE A 25 3.99 -24.71 -31.26
CA ILE A 25 4.80 -25.39 -32.28
C ILE A 25 5.29 -24.45 -33.38
N ARG A 26 4.60 -23.32 -33.63
CA ARG A 26 5.10 -22.29 -34.55
C ARG A 26 6.22 -21.48 -33.90
N ARG A 27 7.46 -21.91 -34.13
CA ARG A 27 8.69 -21.22 -33.72
C ARG A 27 9.11 -20.03 -34.60
N ASP A 28 8.22 -19.47 -35.41
CA ASP A 28 8.53 -18.32 -36.28
C ASP A 28 7.46 -17.21 -36.20
N ALA A 29 7.06 -16.83 -34.98
CA ALA A 29 6.50 -15.51 -34.76
C ALA A 29 7.64 -14.59 -34.32
N ALA A 30 8.18 -13.82 -35.27
CA ALA A 30 9.05 -12.70 -34.95
C ALA A 30 8.24 -11.67 -34.15
N LEU A 31 8.28 -11.81 -32.82
CA LEU A 31 7.93 -10.74 -31.90
C LEU A 31 8.97 -9.64 -32.12
N GLU A 32 8.59 -8.63 -32.89
CA GLU A 32 9.34 -7.38 -33.06
C GLU A 32 9.34 -6.65 -31.71
N VAL A 33 10.22 -7.09 -30.81
CA VAL A 33 10.51 -6.37 -29.56
C VAL A 33 11.29 -5.14 -29.98
N ARG A 34 10.59 -4.02 -30.17
CA ARG A 34 11.23 -2.71 -30.28
C ARG A 34 12.01 -2.44 -29.00
N GLN A 35 13.31 -2.66 -29.11
CA GLN A 35 14.35 -2.31 -28.17
C GLN A 35 14.43 -0.78 -28.10
N GLY A 36 13.72 -0.16 -27.15
CA GLY A 36 13.68 1.28 -27.03
C GLY A 36 12.62 1.82 -26.07
N MET A 37 12.68 1.43 -24.80
CA MET A 37 12.21 2.29 -23.71
C MET A 37 13.03 1.96 -22.47
N VAL A 38 14.11 2.72 -22.31
CA VAL A 38 14.91 2.78 -21.09
C VAL A 38 14.01 3.36 -20.00
N ALA A 39 13.98 2.70 -18.85
CA ALA A 39 13.29 3.14 -17.66
C ALA A 39 13.99 4.37 -17.06
N ASP A 40 13.74 5.54 -17.65
CA ASP A 40 14.18 6.83 -17.13
C ASP A 40 13.02 7.51 -16.38
N GLY A 41 12.48 6.79 -15.39
CA GLY A 41 11.25 7.20 -14.69
C GLY A 41 11.18 6.85 -13.20
N LEU A 42 12.26 6.36 -12.59
CA LEU A 42 12.26 5.96 -11.17
C LEU A 42 13.17 6.80 -10.27
N ARG A 43 13.69 7.94 -10.75
CA ARG A 43 14.40 8.91 -9.90
C ARG A 43 14.13 10.35 -10.35
N ALA A 44 12.96 10.87 -9.99
CA ALA A 44 12.72 12.31 -9.89
C ALA A 44 11.64 12.57 -8.81
N PRO A 45 11.75 13.65 -8.02
CA PRO A 45 11.00 13.82 -6.79
C PRO A 45 9.52 14.06 -7.09
N VAL A 46 8.69 13.54 -6.18
CA VAL A 46 7.24 13.72 -6.11
C VAL A 46 6.86 15.19 -6.34
N GLN A 47 6.46 15.53 -7.56
CA GLN A 47 5.66 16.72 -7.82
C GLN A 47 4.18 16.33 -7.66
N SER A 48 3.61 16.81 -6.57
CA SER A 48 2.18 16.75 -6.23
C SER A 48 1.31 17.02 -7.46
N SER A 49 0.51 16.04 -7.85
CA SER A 49 -0.58 16.17 -8.80
C SER A 49 -1.66 17.10 -8.25
N SER A 50 -1.47 18.39 -8.55
CA SER A 50 -2.44 19.44 -8.89
C SER A 50 -3.87 19.29 -8.33
N PHE A 51 -4.07 19.77 -7.10
CA PHE A 51 -5.36 20.25 -6.59
C PHE A 51 -5.72 21.67 -7.09
N SER A 52 -4.99 22.24 -8.06
CA SER A 52 -5.17 23.64 -8.47
C SER A 52 -6.50 23.89 -9.18
N SER A 53 -7.02 22.90 -9.93
CA SER A 53 -8.32 23.01 -10.61
C SER A 53 -9.47 23.09 -9.58
N ALA A 54 -9.50 22.17 -8.62
CA ALA A 54 -10.49 22.19 -7.53
C ALA A 54 -10.35 23.42 -6.62
N ARG A 55 -9.12 23.89 -6.37
CA ARG A 55 -8.86 25.08 -5.54
C ARG A 55 -9.27 26.38 -6.25
N SER A 56 -9.06 26.48 -7.56
CA SER A 56 -9.49 27.65 -8.34
C SER A 56 -11.03 27.77 -8.46
N GLU A 57 -11.74 26.65 -8.53
CA GLU A 57 -13.21 26.62 -8.46
C GLU A 57 -13.72 27.04 -7.07
N PHE A 58 -13.07 26.57 -6.01
CA PHE A 58 -13.40 26.95 -4.64
C PHE A 58 -13.11 28.43 -4.35
N GLU A 59 -11.97 28.96 -4.79
CA GLU A 59 -11.62 30.38 -4.64
C GLU A 59 -12.58 31.28 -5.44
N ARG A 60 -13.00 30.86 -6.64
CA ARG A 60 -13.98 31.60 -7.46
C ARG A 60 -15.36 31.64 -6.80
N LYS A 61 -15.80 30.54 -6.17
CA LYS A 61 -17.05 30.50 -5.38
C LYS A 61 -16.94 31.26 -4.07
N LEU A 62 -15.80 31.21 -3.37
CA LEU A 62 -15.56 31.99 -2.15
C LEU A 62 -15.62 33.49 -2.43
N MET A 63 -15.02 33.94 -3.54
CA MET A 63 -15.02 35.35 -3.95
C MET A 63 -16.43 35.85 -4.29
N MET A 64 -17.28 34.99 -4.87
CA MET A 64 -18.68 35.29 -5.16
C MET A 64 -19.49 35.45 -3.86
N ILE A 65 -19.30 34.54 -2.90
CA ILE A 65 -19.95 34.58 -1.58
C ILE A 65 -19.48 35.79 -0.75
N GLU A 66 -18.21 36.14 -0.82
CA GLU A 66 -17.66 37.32 -0.14
C GLU A 66 -18.20 38.63 -0.74
N SER A 67 -18.44 38.66 -2.06
CA SER A 67 -19.06 39.82 -2.74
C SER A 67 -20.54 40.01 -2.36
N GLU A 68 -21.28 38.92 -2.14
CA GLU A 68 -22.66 38.98 -1.65
C GLU A 68 -22.74 39.37 -0.16
N ARG A 69 -21.78 38.92 0.65
CA ARG A 69 -21.69 39.30 2.06
C ARG A 69 -21.30 40.78 2.22
N ARG A 70 -20.44 41.33 1.34
CA ARG A 70 -20.17 42.77 1.26
C ARG A 70 -21.39 43.58 0.83
N LYS A 71 -22.18 43.09 -0.13
CA LYS A 71 -23.45 43.75 -0.54
C LYS A 71 -24.51 43.75 0.58
N ARG A 72 -24.62 42.67 1.37
CA ARG A 72 -25.47 42.66 2.58
C ARG A 72 -24.94 43.56 3.69
N ASN A 73 -23.63 43.60 3.92
CA ASN A 73 -23.03 44.44 4.97
C ASN A 73 -23.00 45.95 4.61
N LEU A 74 -23.09 46.32 3.32
CA LEU A 74 -23.25 47.71 2.87
C LEU A 74 -24.72 48.16 2.82
N SER A 75 -25.67 47.22 2.85
CA SER A 75 -27.12 47.48 2.83
C SER A 75 -27.75 47.57 4.22
N GLY A 76 -26.94 47.50 5.28
CA GLY A 76 -27.39 47.49 6.67
C GLY A 76 -27.20 48.85 7.36
N GLY A 77 -28.13 49.79 7.14
CA GLY A 77 -28.40 50.88 8.09
C GLY A 77 -28.69 52.24 7.46
N GLY A 78 -29.96 52.67 7.50
CA GLY A 78 -30.35 54.07 7.25
C GLY A 78 -31.82 54.25 6.89
N ILE A 79 -32.61 54.81 7.83
CA ILE A 79 -34.07 54.95 7.83
C ILE A 79 -34.53 56.31 7.28
N THR A 80 -35.73 56.31 6.67
CA THR A 80 -36.68 57.41 6.33
C THR A 80 -36.26 58.57 5.42
N LEU A 81 -37.03 58.77 4.34
CA LEU A 81 -37.69 60.06 4.08
C LEU A 81 -38.98 59.85 3.27
N ILE A 82 -40.06 60.43 3.79
CA ILE A 82 -41.35 60.60 3.14
C ILE A 82 -41.18 61.51 1.92
N GLN A 83 -41.68 61.09 0.75
CA GLN A 83 -42.16 62.02 -0.27
C GLN A 83 -43.29 61.40 -1.08
N GLN A 84 -44.47 61.98 -0.86
CA GLN A 84 -45.67 61.85 -1.67
C GLN A 84 -45.40 62.50 -3.04
N GLU A 85 -45.69 61.82 -4.15
CA GLU A 85 -46.62 62.29 -5.19
C GLU A 85 -46.54 61.47 -6.50
N GLN A 86 -47.76 61.19 -6.99
CA GLN A 86 -48.21 61.16 -8.38
C GLN A 86 -47.80 59.98 -9.28
N GLN A 87 -48.81 59.15 -9.57
CA GLN A 87 -48.98 58.52 -10.88
C GLN A 87 -50.37 58.85 -11.44
N PRO A 88 -50.53 58.82 -12.78
CA PRO A 88 -51.31 59.79 -13.50
C PRO A 88 -52.74 59.37 -13.82
N VAL A 89 -53.52 60.39 -14.12
CA VAL A 89 -54.89 60.39 -14.63
C VAL A 89 -54.97 59.70 -16.00
N GLU A 90 -55.97 58.83 -16.18
CA GLU A 90 -56.69 58.72 -17.46
C GLU A 90 -58.19 58.93 -17.22
N PRO A 91 -58.91 59.60 -18.16
CA PRO A 91 -60.21 60.17 -17.87
C PRO A 91 -61.38 59.38 -18.46
N PHE A 92 -62.54 59.63 -17.87
CA PHE A 92 -63.85 59.76 -18.52
C PHE A 92 -64.52 58.48 -19.05
N ARG A 93 -65.53 58.02 -18.29
CA ARG A 93 -66.72 57.40 -18.88
C ARG A 93 -67.96 58.06 -18.27
N GLU A 94 -68.69 58.71 -19.15
CA GLU A 94 -69.95 59.43 -18.95
C GLU A 94 -71.05 58.47 -18.49
N GLU A 95 -71.70 58.79 -17.36
CA GLU A 95 -73.16 58.89 -17.15
C GLU A 95 -73.41 59.03 -15.64
N PRO A 96 -74.21 60.02 -15.19
CA PRO A 96 -75.66 59.83 -15.26
C PRO A 96 -76.48 61.12 -15.50
N GLN A 97 -77.65 60.94 -16.12
CA GLN A 97 -78.84 61.73 -15.76
C GLN A 97 -79.95 60.73 -15.43
N PRO A 98 -80.67 60.95 -14.33
CA PRO A 98 -82.10 61.23 -14.49
C PRO A 98 -82.60 62.36 -13.56
N PRO A 99 -83.84 62.84 -13.79
CA PRO A 99 -84.22 64.22 -13.58
C PRO A 99 -84.81 64.45 -12.19
N VAL A 100 -84.76 65.71 -11.72
CA VAL A 100 -85.71 66.18 -10.71
C VAL A 100 -86.27 67.52 -11.17
N ALA A 101 -87.52 67.48 -11.63
CA ALA A 101 -88.41 68.64 -11.66
C ALA A 101 -89.78 68.15 -11.19
N VAL A 102 -89.97 68.15 -9.87
CA VAL A 102 -91.30 68.13 -9.27
C VAL A 102 -91.48 69.53 -8.67
N GLN A 103 -92.34 70.30 -9.32
CA GLN A 103 -92.86 71.55 -8.80
C GLN A 103 -93.89 71.17 -7.74
N GLU A 104 -93.59 71.45 -6.47
CA GLU A 104 -94.61 71.49 -5.44
C GLU A 104 -95.18 72.90 -5.32
N GLU A 105 -96.50 72.92 -5.20
CA GLU A 105 -97.40 74.06 -5.24
C GLU A 105 -97.13 75.05 -4.10
N VAL A 106 -97.16 76.34 -4.43
CA VAL A 106 -97.44 77.39 -3.45
C VAL A 106 -98.90 77.76 -3.59
N VAL A 107 -99.70 77.31 -2.62
CA VAL A 107 -101.07 77.77 -2.37
C VAL A 107 -100.98 79.13 -1.65
N GLU A 108 -101.60 80.15 -2.24
CA GLU A 108 -101.80 81.47 -1.62
C GLU A 108 -102.62 81.34 -0.33
N ILE A 109 -102.13 81.94 0.77
CA ILE A 109 -102.96 82.37 1.90
C ILE A 109 -102.50 83.77 2.31
N GLU A 110 -103.47 84.68 2.37
CA GLU A 110 -103.39 86.10 2.72
C GLU A 110 -102.88 86.38 4.15
N ASP A 111 -102.20 87.53 4.21
CA ASP A 111 -102.15 88.54 5.28
C ASP A 111 -101.67 88.17 6.69
N GLY A 112 -100.44 88.62 6.96
CA GLY A 112 -99.97 88.99 8.29
C GLY A 112 -98.65 89.74 8.15
N GLU A 113 -98.64 91.04 8.44
CA GLU A 113 -97.41 91.84 8.50
C GLU A 113 -96.50 91.31 9.62
N GLU A 114 -95.62 90.34 9.30
CA GLU A 114 -94.47 89.98 10.14
C GLU A 114 -93.36 91.01 9.92
N THR A 115 -92.77 91.49 11.00
CA THR A 115 -91.77 92.55 10.95
C THR A 115 -90.43 92.04 10.38
N GLU A 116 -89.71 92.90 9.66
CA GLU A 116 -88.45 92.58 8.96
C GLU A 116 -87.38 91.98 9.90
N GLU A 117 -87.41 92.33 11.19
CA GLU A 117 -86.52 91.79 12.22
C GLU A 117 -86.81 90.32 12.57
N GLU A 118 -88.08 89.93 12.71
CA GLU A 118 -88.47 88.54 13.01
C GLU A 118 -88.15 87.59 11.85
N MET A 119 -88.27 88.08 10.61
CA MET A 119 -87.95 87.31 9.41
C MET A 119 -86.44 87.04 9.30
N LEU A 120 -85.61 88.02 9.68
CA LEU A 120 -84.15 87.90 9.71
C LEU A 120 -83.66 87.02 10.87
N GLU A 121 -84.28 87.10 12.04
CA GLU A 121 -83.93 86.28 13.20
C GLU A 121 -84.31 84.80 12.98
N ARG A 122 -85.49 84.54 12.41
CA ARG A 122 -85.91 83.18 12.01
C ARG A 122 -85.04 82.61 10.88
N ARG A 123 -84.48 83.46 10.02
CA ARG A 123 -83.51 83.07 8.99
C ARG A 123 -82.16 82.72 9.62
N ARG A 124 -81.65 83.56 10.52
CA ARG A 124 -80.43 83.27 11.29
C ARG A 124 -80.52 81.97 12.07
N LEU A 125 -81.61 81.75 12.81
CA LEU A 125 -81.82 80.53 13.58
C LEU A 125 -81.92 79.29 12.68
N ARG A 126 -82.55 79.39 11.50
CA ARG A 126 -82.54 78.32 10.50
C ARG A 126 -81.16 78.05 9.94
N ASP A 127 -80.40 79.09 9.61
CA ASP A 127 -79.06 78.95 9.04
C ASP A 127 -78.08 78.39 10.09
N GLU A 128 -78.20 78.80 11.36
CA GLU A 128 -77.45 78.25 12.50
C GLU A 128 -77.83 76.78 12.78
N GLU A 129 -79.11 76.44 12.79
CA GLU A 129 -79.55 75.04 12.91
C GLU A 129 -79.12 74.18 11.73
N TRP A 130 -79.13 74.75 10.51
CA TRP A 130 -78.68 74.07 9.29
C TRP A 130 -77.17 73.83 9.30
N SER A 131 -76.38 74.81 9.75
CA SER A 131 -74.93 74.66 9.95
C SER A 131 -74.62 73.62 11.03
N ARG A 132 -75.35 73.65 12.17
CA ARG A 132 -75.14 72.69 13.26
C ARG A 132 -75.50 71.26 12.83
N ARG A 133 -76.60 71.07 12.08
CA ARG A 133 -76.95 69.76 11.51
C ARG A 133 -75.94 69.31 10.46
N GLY A 134 -75.45 70.22 9.61
CA GLY A 134 -74.40 69.92 8.64
C GLY A 134 -73.10 69.48 9.30
N GLU A 135 -72.65 70.18 10.34
CA GLU A 135 -71.47 69.84 11.14
C GLU A 135 -71.63 68.52 11.92
N GLU A 136 -72.81 68.26 12.50
CA GLU A 136 -73.13 66.99 13.16
C GLU A 136 -73.19 65.81 12.18
N GLU A 137 -73.77 66.01 10.98
CA GLU A 137 -73.78 65.00 9.91
C GLU A 137 -72.38 64.73 9.36
N GLU A 138 -71.54 65.76 9.19
CA GLU A 138 -70.16 65.62 8.74
C GLU A 138 -69.31 64.89 9.80
N ARG A 139 -69.46 65.24 11.09
CA ARG A 139 -68.84 64.50 12.20
C ARG A 139 -69.23 63.03 12.20
N ARG A 140 -70.51 62.74 11.99
CA ARG A 140 -71.02 61.36 11.97
C ARG A 140 -70.51 60.58 10.77
N ARG A 141 -70.38 61.22 9.60
CA ARG A 141 -69.75 60.62 8.41
C ARG A 141 -68.28 60.32 8.64
N LEU A 142 -67.54 61.24 9.25
CA LEU A 142 -66.13 61.04 9.59
C LEU A 142 -65.96 59.93 10.62
N GLU A 143 -66.80 59.87 11.66
CA GLU A 143 -66.80 58.78 12.64
C GLU A 143 -67.18 57.43 12.01
N GLU A 144 -68.14 57.40 11.08
CA GLU A 144 -68.50 56.18 10.33
C GLU A 144 -67.40 55.74 9.35
N GLU A 145 -66.73 56.68 8.68
CA GLU A 145 -65.61 56.41 7.77
C GLU A 145 -64.36 55.95 8.54
N GLU A 146 -64.06 56.57 9.69
CA GLU A 146 -62.99 56.16 10.60
C GLU A 146 -63.27 54.77 11.19
N ALA A 147 -64.52 54.49 11.60
CA ALA A 147 -64.93 53.17 12.07
C ALA A 147 -64.83 52.11 10.96
N ALA A 148 -65.23 52.43 9.72
CA ALA A 148 -65.11 51.53 8.58
C ALA A 148 -63.64 51.23 8.24
N LEU A 149 -62.77 52.24 8.28
CA LEU A 149 -61.33 52.08 8.08
C LEU A 149 -60.71 51.22 9.20
N ALA A 150 -61.12 51.44 10.45
CA ALA A 150 -60.67 50.65 11.59
C ALA A 150 -61.10 49.17 11.48
N GLU A 151 -62.35 48.90 11.09
CA GLU A 151 -62.82 47.53 10.85
C GLU A 151 -62.06 46.87 9.68
N GLN A 152 -61.79 47.61 8.61
CA GLN A 152 -61.01 47.13 7.48
C GLN A 152 -59.56 46.81 7.90
N GLN A 153 -58.94 47.66 8.72
CA GLN A 153 -57.60 47.43 9.27
C GLN A 153 -57.55 46.22 10.21
N GLU A 154 -58.57 46.02 11.05
CA GLU A 154 -58.66 44.86 11.93
C GLU A 154 -58.81 43.55 11.15
N ARG A 155 -59.64 43.55 10.10
CA ARG A 155 -59.79 42.40 9.18
C ARG A 155 -58.48 42.05 8.49
N LEU A 156 -57.78 43.04 7.93
CA LEU A 156 -56.48 42.84 7.30
C LEU A 156 -55.45 42.31 8.29
N LYS A 157 -55.43 42.84 9.51
CA LYS A 157 -54.52 42.37 10.56
C LYS A 157 -54.81 40.92 10.93
N LYS A 158 -56.08 40.54 11.07
CA LYS A 158 -56.49 39.17 11.37
C LYS A 158 -56.14 38.20 10.25
N GLU A 159 -56.37 38.59 9.00
CA GLU A 159 -55.96 37.80 7.83
C GLU A 159 -54.42 37.65 7.76
N GLN A 160 -53.67 38.71 8.08
CA GLN A 160 -52.22 38.65 8.16
C GLN A 160 -51.72 37.73 9.29
N GLU A 161 -52.37 37.76 10.46
CA GLU A 161 -52.04 36.87 11.58
C GLU A 161 -52.35 35.41 11.24
N GLU A 162 -53.51 35.12 10.63
CA GLU A 162 -53.87 33.78 10.17
C GLU A 162 -52.92 33.26 9.08
N GLN A 163 -52.52 34.12 8.14
CA GLN A 163 -51.53 33.77 7.11
C GLN A 163 -50.16 33.49 7.74
N ALA A 164 -49.71 34.33 8.67
CA ALA A 164 -48.44 34.14 9.36
C ALA A 164 -48.42 32.85 10.22
N GLU A 165 -49.54 32.49 10.84
CA GLU A 165 -49.67 31.23 11.58
C GLU A 165 -49.61 30.01 10.63
N ARG A 166 -50.28 30.08 9.47
CA ARG A 166 -50.23 29.04 8.44
C ARG A 166 -48.81 28.86 7.89
N ASP A 167 -48.16 29.96 7.52
CA ASP A 167 -46.80 29.95 7.00
C ASP A 167 -45.81 29.39 8.05
N ARG A 168 -46.02 29.71 9.34
CA ARG A 168 -45.21 29.16 10.43
C ARG A 168 -45.38 27.65 10.57
N ILE A 169 -46.62 27.14 10.52
CA ILE A 169 -46.89 25.70 10.60
C ILE A 169 -46.33 24.97 9.38
N GLU A 170 -46.45 25.55 8.19
CA GLU A 170 -45.88 24.99 6.96
C GLU A 170 -44.35 24.98 7.02
N ALA A 171 -43.72 26.06 7.48
CA ALA A 171 -42.29 26.14 7.67
C ALA A 171 -41.78 25.14 8.71
N GLU A 172 -42.52 24.91 9.80
CA GLU A 172 -42.20 23.91 10.82
C GLU A 172 -42.26 22.49 10.26
N LYS A 173 -43.34 22.15 9.52
CA LYS A 173 -43.48 20.85 8.84
C LYS A 173 -42.39 20.64 7.79
N ALA A 174 -42.08 21.66 6.99
CA ALA A 174 -41.02 21.60 5.99
C ALA A 174 -39.65 21.42 6.65
N ALA A 175 -39.39 22.06 7.79
CA ALA A 175 -38.16 21.89 8.54
C ALA A 175 -38.06 20.49 9.17
N GLU A 176 -39.16 19.94 9.68
CA GLU A 176 -39.23 18.57 10.20
C GLU A 176 -38.97 17.55 9.09
N GLU A 177 -39.62 17.69 7.93
CA GLU A 177 -39.41 16.83 6.78
C GLU A 177 -37.97 16.91 6.24
N ALA A 178 -37.40 18.11 6.18
CA ALA A 178 -35.99 18.30 5.79
C ALA A 178 -35.02 17.60 6.74
N ARG A 179 -35.29 17.62 8.05
CA ARG A 179 -34.50 16.88 9.05
C ARG A 179 -34.65 15.37 8.88
N ALA A 180 -35.88 14.89 8.70
CA ALA A 180 -36.15 13.47 8.49
C ALA A 180 -35.48 12.93 7.20
N ASN A 181 -35.47 13.71 6.12
CA ASN A 181 -34.76 13.34 4.89
C ASN A 181 -33.24 13.36 5.09
N ALA A 182 -32.69 14.37 5.77
CA ALA A 182 -31.26 14.42 6.08
C ALA A 182 -30.81 13.23 6.96
N GLU A 183 -31.64 12.82 7.92
CA GLU A 183 -31.37 11.64 8.75
C GLU A 183 -31.37 10.34 7.93
N ARG A 184 -32.34 10.17 7.02
CA ARG A 184 -32.39 9.03 6.10
C ARG A 184 -31.18 8.97 5.17
N ASP A 185 -30.78 10.12 4.61
CA ASP A 185 -29.61 10.20 3.74
C ASP A 185 -28.32 9.90 4.52
N ALA A 186 -28.20 10.38 5.75
CA ALA A 186 -27.07 10.07 6.63
C ALA A 186 -27.03 8.59 7.00
N ALA A 187 -28.19 7.97 7.31
CA ALA A 187 -28.28 6.54 7.58
C ALA A 187 -27.89 5.70 6.35
N ALA A 188 -28.39 6.07 5.17
CA ALA A 188 -28.04 5.40 3.92
C ALA A 188 -26.54 5.57 3.56
N GLN A 189 -25.93 6.71 3.89
CA GLN A 189 -24.48 6.90 3.72
C GLN A 189 -23.69 6.04 4.70
N ALA A 190 -24.08 6.01 5.98
CA ALA A 190 -23.42 5.20 6.99
C ALA A 190 -23.47 3.69 6.66
N GLU A 191 -24.57 3.22 6.07
CA GLU A 191 -24.69 1.83 5.60
C GLU A 191 -23.70 1.54 4.46
N ARG A 192 -23.59 2.43 3.46
CA ARG A 192 -22.60 2.30 2.37
C ARG A 192 -21.17 2.31 2.89
N ASP A 193 -20.85 3.23 3.80
CA ASP A 193 -19.52 3.34 4.40
C ASP A 193 -19.17 2.07 5.20
N ALA A 194 -20.15 1.48 5.89
CA ALA A 194 -19.97 0.23 6.62
C ALA A 194 -19.75 -0.97 5.67
N GLU A 195 -20.47 -1.04 4.55
CA GLU A 195 -20.26 -2.07 3.53
C GLU A 195 -18.88 -1.94 2.87
N GLU A 196 -18.47 -0.72 2.52
CA GLU A 196 -17.13 -0.46 1.97
C GLU A 196 -16.03 -0.80 2.97
N ALA A 197 -16.19 -0.44 4.24
CA ALA A 197 -15.25 -0.81 5.30
C ALA A 197 -15.17 -2.35 5.49
N ALA A 198 -16.29 -3.06 5.40
CA ALA A 198 -16.31 -4.52 5.46
C ALA A 198 -15.56 -5.15 4.27
N ARG A 199 -15.79 -4.64 3.05
CA ARG A 199 -15.04 -5.07 1.86
C ARG A 199 -13.54 -4.79 1.99
N GLN A 200 -13.16 -3.63 2.52
CA GLN A 200 -11.75 -3.30 2.76
C GLN A 200 -11.11 -4.23 3.80
N ALA A 201 -11.83 -4.56 4.87
CA ALA A 201 -11.36 -5.50 5.88
C ALA A 201 -11.19 -6.93 5.32
N GLU A 202 -12.11 -7.38 4.47
CA GLU A 202 -11.99 -8.68 3.78
C GLU A 202 -10.77 -8.72 2.85
N LEU A 203 -10.56 -7.67 2.06
CA LEU A 203 -9.38 -7.55 1.20
C LEU A 203 -8.08 -7.53 2.01
N ALA A 204 -8.05 -6.78 3.12
CA ALA A 204 -6.89 -6.72 4.01
C ALA A 204 -6.59 -8.10 4.65
N ALA A 205 -7.61 -8.82 5.10
CA ALA A 205 -7.47 -10.17 5.64
C ALA A 205 -6.96 -11.16 4.59
N ALA A 206 -7.45 -11.06 3.34
CA ALA A 206 -6.96 -11.88 2.23
C ALA A 206 -5.49 -11.56 1.86
N GLU A 207 -5.09 -10.29 1.92
CA GLU A 207 -3.69 -9.90 1.71
C GLU A 207 -2.79 -10.44 2.83
N GLU A 208 -3.22 -10.34 4.09
CA GLU A 208 -2.48 -10.89 5.23
C GLU A 208 -2.28 -12.40 5.10
N GLN A 209 -3.33 -13.15 4.73
CA GLN A 209 -3.24 -14.59 4.48
C GLN A 209 -2.24 -14.91 3.36
N ARG A 210 -2.28 -14.17 2.25
CA ARG A 210 -1.33 -14.33 1.15
C ARG A 210 0.11 -14.06 1.59
N LEU A 211 0.34 -13.03 2.40
CA LEU A 211 1.66 -12.71 2.95
C LEU A 211 2.15 -13.79 3.92
N ALA A 212 1.24 -14.35 4.74
CA ALA A 212 1.55 -15.46 5.64
C ALA A 212 1.95 -16.72 4.85
N GLU A 213 1.25 -17.04 3.76
CA GLU A 213 1.61 -18.16 2.87
C GLU A 213 2.97 -17.95 2.21
N ILE A 214 3.27 -16.74 1.72
CA ILE A 214 4.59 -16.40 1.15
C ILE A 214 5.69 -16.57 2.20
N ARG A 215 5.46 -16.08 3.43
CA ARG A 215 6.43 -16.20 4.52
C ARG A 215 6.66 -17.67 4.89
N ALA A 216 5.60 -18.46 5.02
CA ALA A 216 5.69 -19.88 5.30
C ALA A 216 6.44 -20.63 4.18
N ALA A 217 6.18 -20.29 2.92
CA ALA A 217 6.89 -20.89 1.78
C ALA A 217 8.39 -20.52 1.79
N GLN A 218 8.74 -19.28 2.13
CA GLN A 218 10.13 -18.84 2.27
C GLN A 218 10.84 -19.55 3.42
N GLU A 219 10.17 -19.74 4.55
CA GLU A 219 10.70 -20.47 5.70
C GLU A 219 10.94 -21.95 5.38
N GLN A 220 9.98 -22.61 4.73
CA GLN A 220 10.14 -23.98 4.26
C GLN A 220 11.29 -24.12 3.25
N GLU A 221 11.42 -23.18 2.31
CA GLU A 221 12.53 -23.17 1.37
C GLU A 221 13.87 -22.97 2.10
N ALA A 222 13.92 -22.09 3.10
CA ALA A 222 15.12 -21.87 3.91
C ALA A 222 15.53 -23.13 4.68
N LEU A 223 14.58 -23.83 5.31
CA LEU A 223 14.82 -25.10 5.99
C LEU A 223 15.39 -26.14 5.02
N GLN A 224 14.77 -26.31 3.85
CA GLN A 224 15.23 -27.25 2.83
C GLN A 224 16.64 -26.91 2.33
N ARG A 225 16.97 -25.62 2.19
CA ARG A 225 18.34 -25.19 1.86
C ARG A 225 19.32 -25.52 2.98
N ARG A 226 18.97 -25.30 4.26
CA ARG A 226 19.81 -25.65 5.43
C ARG A 226 20.05 -27.16 5.51
N GLU A 227 19.01 -27.96 5.35
CA GLU A 227 19.12 -29.43 5.33
C GLU A 227 19.99 -29.93 4.16
N ALA A 228 19.80 -29.36 2.96
CA ALA A 228 20.59 -29.73 1.79
C ALA A 228 22.07 -29.40 1.98
N ALA A 229 22.38 -28.23 2.54
CA ALA A 229 23.75 -27.80 2.82
C ALA A 229 24.39 -28.65 3.94
N SER A 230 23.64 -28.97 5.01
CA SER A 230 24.06 -29.91 6.07
C SER A 230 24.45 -31.27 5.48
N ARG A 231 23.58 -31.83 4.63
CA ARG A 231 23.83 -33.10 3.96
C ARG A 231 25.03 -33.06 3.02
N ALA A 232 25.22 -31.95 2.30
CA ALA A 232 26.38 -31.76 1.43
C ALA A 232 27.69 -31.73 2.25
N LEU A 233 27.69 -31.03 3.39
CA LEU A 233 28.83 -30.96 4.30
C LEU A 233 29.16 -32.32 4.92
N GLN A 234 28.16 -33.08 5.36
CA GLN A 234 28.35 -34.44 5.88
C GLN A 234 28.96 -35.37 4.82
N GLU A 235 28.48 -35.32 3.58
CA GLU A 235 29.05 -36.11 2.48
C GLU A 235 30.48 -35.65 2.14
N LEU A 236 30.78 -34.35 2.21
CA LEU A 236 32.15 -33.85 2.04
C LEU A 236 33.07 -34.41 3.14
N ARG A 237 32.69 -34.27 4.41
CA ARG A 237 33.45 -34.78 5.56
C ARG A 237 33.74 -36.28 5.41
N ALA A 238 32.71 -37.07 5.11
CA ALA A 238 32.88 -38.52 4.89
C ALA A 238 33.83 -38.85 3.72
N ARG A 239 33.89 -38.00 2.67
CA ARG A 239 34.87 -38.17 1.58
C ARG A 239 36.28 -37.78 2.03
N LEU A 240 36.42 -36.65 2.70
CA LEU A 240 37.70 -36.16 3.21
C LEU A 240 38.32 -37.17 4.17
N GLU A 241 37.55 -37.70 5.12
CA GLU A 241 37.97 -38.76 6.05
C GLU A 241 38.40 -40.03 5.32
N ARG A 242 37.62 -40.47 4.31
CA ARG A 242 37.95 -41.67 3.52
C ARG A 242 39.28 -41.54 2.79
N GLU A 243 39.59 -40.35 2.28
CA GLU A 243 40.85 -40.08 1.58
C GLU A 243 41.98 -39.61 2.53
N GLY A 244 41.71 -39.50 3.84
CA GLY A 244 42.70 -39.07 4.85
C GLY A 244 43.12 -37.61 4.75
N ALA A 245 42.22 -36.72 4.30
CA ALA A 245 42.47 -35.29 4.19
C ALA A 245 42.63 -34.63 5.57
N ARG A 246 43.44 -33.57 5.65
CA ARG A 246 43.55 -32.74 6.85
C ARG A 246 42.52 -31.62 6.82
N SER A 247 42.07 -31.21 8.00
CA SER A 247 41.20 -30.06 8.23
C SER A 247 41.99 -28.90 8.85
N SER A 248 41.51 -27.66 8.63
CA SER A 248 42.10 -26.45 9.19
C SER A 248 41.14 -25.25 9.16
N ASP A 249 41.57 -24.12 9.73
CA ASP A 249 40.88 -22.83 9.75
C ASP A 249 40.70 -22.24 8.33
N VAL A 250 41.65 -22.50 7.43
CA VAL A 250 41.52 -22.18 6.00
C VAL A 250 41.67 -23.45 5.17
N GLN A 251 40.61 -23.79 4.44
CA GLN A 251 40.51 -25.03 3.67
C GLN A 251 39.63 -24.81 2.44
N VAL A 252 39.99 -25.43 1.32
CA VAL A 252 39.15 -25.44 0.11
C VAL A 252 39.03 -26.87 -0.37
N SER A 253 37.81 -27.40 -0.41
CA SER A 253 37.55 -28.75 -0.88
C SER A 253 36.62 -28.74 -2.09
N LEU A 254 36.94 -29.56 -3.08
CA LEU A 254 36.17 -29.76 -4.30
C LEU A 254 35.64 -31.19 -4.31
N MET A 255 34.36 -31.40 -4.59
CA MET A 255 33.80 -32.74 -4.75
C MET A 255 32.85 -32.85 -5.95
N TRP A 256 32.82 -34.02 -6.59
CA TRP A 256 31.95 -34.29 -7.75
C TRP A 256 31.53 -35.75 -7.81
N ASN A 257 30.64 -36.09 -8.75
CA ASN A 257 29.92 -37.38 -8.76
C ASN A 257 30.07 -38.19 -10.06
N ASN A 258 31.29 -38.26 -10.60
CA ASN A 258 31.61 -39.12 -11.74
C ASN A 258 33.11 -39.49 -11.77
N TYR A 259 33.54 -40.13 -12.86
CA TYR A 259 34.92 -40.56 -13.07
C TYR A 259 35.79 -39.53 -13.80
N ASN A 260 35.28 -38.34 -14.12
CA ASN A 260 36.06 -37.31 -14.80
C ASN A 260 37.10 -36.71 -13.85
N ASP A 261 38.12 -36.13 -14.46
CA ASP A 261 39.25 -35.48 -13.80
C ASP A 261 38.97 -33.98 -13.72
N LEU A 262 38.65 -33.50 -12.52
CA LEU A 262 38.48 -32.09 -12.23
C LEU A 262 39.59 -31.67 -11.28
N ASP A 263 40.35 -30.64 -11.67
CA ASP A 263 41.45 -30.13 -10.88
C ASP A 263 41.00 -28.89 -10.11
N LEU A 264 41.32 -28.86 -8.82
CA LEU A 264 41.23 -27.70 -7.96
C LEU A 264 42.48 -26.83 -8.12
N HIS A 265 42.25 -25.56 -8.42
CA HIS A 265 43.31 -24.55 -8.49
C HIS A 265 43.01 -23.45 -7.47
N VAL A 266 43.91 -23.23 -6.52
CA VAL A 266 43.78 -22.14 -5.56
C VAL A 266 44.95 -21.18 -5.73
N VAL A 267 44.64 -19.90 -5.94
CA VAL A 267 45.65 -18.83 -6.02
C VAL A 267 45.73 -18.16 -4.66
N CYS A 268 46.91 -18.22 -4.04
CA CYS A 268 47.18 -17.54 -2.77
C CYS A 268 47.27 -16.01 -2.98
N PRO A 269 47.16 -15.20 -1.91
CA PRO A 269 47.40 -13.76 -1.96
C PRO A 269 48.78 -13.37 -2.51
N SER A 270 49.78 -14.24 -2.40
CA SER A 270 51.11 -14.07 -3.00
C SER A 270 51.12 -14.13 -4.53
N GLY A 271 50.02 -14.57 -5.15
CA GLY A 271 49.91 -14.84 -6.60
C GLY A 271 50.33 -16.25 -7.01
N GLU A 272 50.84 -17.06 -6.08
CA GLU A 272 51.21 -18.45 -6.35
C GLU A 272 49.96 -19.34 -6.47
N ARG A 273 49.97 -20.27 -7.44
CA ARG A 273 48.86 -21.20 -7.69
C ARG A 273 49.19 -22.60 -7.18
N ILE A 274 48.34 -23.12 -6.32
CA ILE A 274 48.31 -24.51 -5.85
C ILE A 274 47.41 -25.31 -6.79
N HIS A 275 47.90 -26.44 -7.29
CA HIS A 275 47.14 -27.40 -8.10
C HIS A 275 47.90 -28.74 -8.19
N GLY A 276 47.35 -29.76 -8.87
CA GLY A 276 47.98 -31.09 -8.98
C GLY A 276 49.45 -31.10 -9.44
N GLY A 277 49.86 -30.13 -10.27
CA GLY A 277 51.24 -29.95 -10.73
C GLY A 277 52.14 -29.12 -9.80
N ASN A 278 51.56 -28.30 -8.92
CA ASN A 278 52.25 -27.53 -7.89
C ASN A 278 51.52 -27.70 -6.55
N ARG A 279 51.78 -28.82 -5.87
CA ARG A 279 50.99 -29.22 -4.69
C ARG A 279 51.32 -28.44 -3.43
N LYS A 280 52.52 -27.86 -3.33
CA LYS A 280 52.97 -27.11 -2.15
C LYS A 280 53.33 -25.70 -2.58
N SER A 281 52.71 -24.72 -1.94
CA SER A 281 52.98 -23.31 -2.19
C SER A 281 53.92 -22.74 -1.12
N ALA A 282 54.70 -21.72 -1.48
CA ALA A 282 55.47 -20.93 -0.53
C ALA A 282 54.56 -20.19 0.47
N CYS A 283 53.27 -20.05 0.14
CA CYS A 283 52.22 -19.51 1.00
C CYS A 283 51.79 -20.50 2.11
N GLY A 284 52.41 -21.69 2.20
CA GLY A 284 52.16 -22.71 3.23
C GLY A 284 50.98 -23.65 2.93
N GLY A 285 50.25 -23.41 1.83
CA GLY A 285 49.13 -24.25 1.40
C GLY A 285 49.62 -25.53 0.73
N GLU A 286 48.92 -26.64 0.98
CA GLU A 286 49.19 -27.95 0.42
C GLU A 286 47.92 -28.58 -0.18
N LEU A 287 47.99 -29.06 -1.42
CA LEU A 287 47.03 -29.99 -2.01
C LEU A 287 47.30 -31.39 -1.44
N ASP A 288 46.62 -31.73 -0.35
CA ASP A 288 46.84 -32.97 0.38
C ASP A 288 46.08 -34.15 -0.27
N VAL A 289 44.86 -33.91 -0.75
CA VAL A 289 44.07 -34.90 -1.50
C VAL A 289 43.84 -34.44 -2.93
N ASP A 290 44.15 -35.34 -3.86
CA ASP A 290 43.98 -35.20 -5.31
C ASP A 290 43.31 -36.49 -5.81
N ALA A 291 42.33 -36.36 -6.69
CA ALA A 291 41.48 -37.47 -7.06
C ALA A 291 41.24 -37.53 -8.57
N ASN A 292 41.10 -38.76 -9.06
CA ASN A 292 40.71 -39.07 -10.43
C ASN A 292 41.74 -38.78 -11.55
N VAL A 293 43.01 -38.50 -11.23
CA VAL A 293 44.15 -38.58 -12.18
C VAL A 293 44.08 -39.87 -13.02
N ARG A 294 43.74 -40.98 -12.34
CA ARG A 294 43.17 -42.19 -12.95
C ARG A 294 41.72 -42.33 -12.48
N PRO A 295 40.81 -42.86 -13.31
CA PRO A 295 39.37 -42.84 -13.01
C PRO A 295 38.99 -43.88 -11.93
N ASP A 296 39.42 -43.66 -10.70
CA ASP A 296 39.40 -44.65 -9.61
C ASP A 296 38.12 -44.54 -8.77
N SER A 297 37.60 -43.32 -8.56
CA SER A 297 36.41 -43.07 -7.74
C SER A 297 35.24 -42.45 -8.53
N ARG A 298 34.02 -42.75 -8.08
CA ARG A 298 32.77 -42.09 -8.53
C ARG A 298 32.32 -40.97 -7.61
N LYS A 299 32.92 -40.89 -6.44
CA LYS A 299 32.71 -39.85 -5.42
C LYS A 299 34.06 -39.19 -5.06
N PRO A 300 34.78 -38.66 -6.06
CA PRO A 300 36.06 -38.00 -5.85
C PRO A 300 35.93 -36.74 -4.98
N VAL A 301 37.05 -36.39 -4.36
CA VAL A 301 37.24 -35.16 -3.58
C VAL A 301 38.69 -34.69 -3.77
N GLU A 302 38.89 -33.39 -3.90
CA GLU A 302 40.22 -32.76 -3.77
C GLU A 302 40.18 -31.76 -2.62
N ASN A 303 41.33 -31.56 -1.98
CA ASN A 303 41.43 -30.70 -0.82
C ASN A 303 42.75 -29.93 -0.81
N VAL A 304 42.64 -28.62 -0.60
CA VAL A 304 43.78 -27.74 -0.32
C VAL A 304 43.62 -27.20 1.08
N VAL A 305 44.66 -27.34 1.88
CA VAL A 305 44.67 -27.00 3.30
C VAL A 305 45.92 -26.19 3.66
N TRP A 306 45.76 -25.26 4.59
CA TRP A 306 46.87 -24.57 5.24
C TRP A 306 46.99 -25.06 6.66
N PRO A 307 48.19 -25.16 7.24
CA PRO A 307 48.31 -25.41 8.67
C PRO A 307 47.57 -24.33 9.48
N GLU A 308 46.94 -24.75 10.58
CA GLU A 308 46.10 -23.88 11.41
C GLU A 308 46.85 -22.60 11.84
N GLY A 309 46.22 -21.45 11.63
CA GLY A 309 46.77 -20.14 11.96
C GLY A 309 47.95 -19.69 11.07
N GLN A 310 48.35 -20.47 10.06
CA GLN A 310 49.48 -20.15 9.19
C GLN A 310 49.06 -19.68 7.80
N ALA A 311 47.77 -19.73 7.45
CA ALA A 311 47.27 -19.21 6.19
C ALA A 311 47.55 -17.70 6.06
N PRO A 312 48.23 -17.22 5.01
CA PRO A 312 48.46 -15.78 4.81
C PRO A 312 47.17 -14.96 4.72
N ALA A 313 47.22 -13.71 5.16
CA ALA A 313 46.11 -12.79 5.02
C ALA A 313 45.94 -12.31 3.57
N GLY A 314 44.70 -12.04 3.18
CA GLY A 314 44.37 -11.46 1.88
C GLY A 314 43.42 -12.33 1.05
N THR A 315 43.32 -12.01 -0.24
CA THR A 315 42.34 -12.61 -1.14
C THR A 315 42.86 -13.90 -1.77
N TYR A 316 42.10 -14.97 -1.60
CA TYR A 316 42.28 -16.25 -2.26
C TYR A 316 41.29 -16.37 -3.41
N GLN A 317 41.71 -16.97 -4.52
CA GLN A 317 40.85 -17.22 -5.66
C GLN A 317 40.81 -18.72 -5.94
N VAL A 318 39.61 -19.27 -6.02
CA VAL A 318 39.38 -20.69 -6.26
C VAL A 318 38.86 -20.90 -7.66
N PHE A 319 39.56 -21.72 -8.41
CA PHE A 319 39.18 -22.12 -9.75
C PHE A 319 39.04 -23.63 -9.84
N VAL A 320 38.16 -24.06 -10.74
CA VAL A 320 38.00 -25.48 -11.08
C VAL A 320 38.26 -25.64 -12.56
N HIS A 321 39.06 -26.64 -12.91
CA HIS A 321 39.44 -26.91 -14.29
C HIS A 321 39.06 -28.33 -14.67
N TYR A 322 38.44 -28.50 -15.84
CA TYR A 322 38.13 -29.83 -16.36
C TYR A 322 39.31 -30.39 -17.14
N TYR A 323 40.28 -30.95 -16.42
CA TYR A 323 41.54 -31.42 -16.98
C TYR A 323 41.36 -32.55 -18.00
N LYS A 324 40.59 -33.58 -17.65
CA LYS A 324 40.47 -34.77 -18.50
C LYS A 324 39.13 -35.47 -18.41
N LYS A 325 38.58 -35.75 -19.58
CA LYS A 325 37.42 -36.65 -19.72
C LYS A 325 37.86 -38.10 -19.83
N HIS A 326 37.48 -38.92 -18.87
CA HIS A 326 37.82 -40.34 -18.87
C HIS A 326 36.81 -41.17 -19.67
N LYS A 327 37.30 -42.17 -20.41
CA LYS A 327 36.47 -43.07 -21.23
C LYS A 327 35.85 -44.22 -20.40
N LYS A 328 35.14 -43.88 -19.32
CA LYS A 328 34.36 -44.84 -18.50
C LYS A 328 32.85 -44.60 -18.63
N ARG A 329 32.06 -45.66 -18.48
CA ARG A 329 30.60 -45.54 -18.35
C ARG A 329 30.26 -44.64 -17.16
N ARG A 330 29.27 -43.75 -17.33
CA ARG A 330 28.84 -42.74 -16.34
C ARG A 330 29.79 -41.55 -16.14
N SER A 331 30.76 -41.34 -17.02
CA SER A 331 31.54 -40.10 -17.11
C SER A 331 30.76 -39.05 -17.90
N LYS A 332 29.64 -38.60 -17.33
CA LYS A 332 28.74 -37.62 -17.95
C LYS A 332 29.45 -36.28 -18.11
N ASP A 333 29.07 -35.55 -19.14
CA ASP A 333 29.60 -34.25 -19.51
C ASP A 333 28.38 -33.41 -19.95
N PRO A 334 28.08 -32.27 -19.31
CA PRO A 334 28.87 -31.57 -18.28
C PRO A 334 28.97 -32.31 -16.93
N THR A 335 30.06 -32.08 -16.21
CA THR A 335 30.28 -32.58 -14.84
C THR A 335 29.82 -31.54 -13.83
N LYS A 336 28.89 -31.93 -12.96
CA LYS A 336 28.49 -31.12 -11.80
C LYS A 336 29.48 -31.31 -10.66
N PHE A 337 29.84 -30.21 -10.00
CA PHE A 337 30.76 -30.17 -8.88
C PHE A 337 30.27 -29.23 -7.79
N GLN A 338 30.80 -29.40 -6.59
CA GLN A 338 30.58 -28.53 -5.44
C GLN A 338 31.93 -28.18 -4.82
N VAL A 339 32.11 -26.91 -4.47
CA VAL A 339 33.28 -26.38 -3.77
C VAL A 339 32.81 -25.84 -2.43
N ILE A 340 33.49 -26.25 -1.36
CA ILE A 340 33.30 -25.70 -0.03
C ILE A 340 34.60 -25.03 0.37
N ALA A 341 34.54 -23.73 0.67
CA ALA A 341 35.67 -22.93 1.12
C ALA A 341 35.44 -22.51 2.57
N ASN A 342 36.33 -22.91 3.47
CA ASN A 342 36.42 -22.42 4.84
C ASN A 342 37.39 -21.25 4.88
N ALA A 343 36.90 -20.08 5.27
CA ALA A 343 37.67 -18.84 5.39
C ALA A 343 37.72 -18.37 6.86
N TYR A 344 38.46 -19.09 7.70
CA TYR A 344 38.59 -18.81 9.14
C TYR A 344 37.26 -18.97 9.91
N GLY A 345 36.55 -20.09 9.68
CA GLY A 345 35.27 -20.40 10.31
C GLY A 345 34.06 -20.10 9.41
N ASP A 346 34.23 -19.19 8.44
CA ASP A 346 33.20 -18.89 7.45
C ASP A 346 33.19 -19.92 6.33
N LEU A 347 32.26 -20.88 6.41
CA LEU A 347 32.02 -21.89 5.39
C LEU A 347 31.15 -21.34 4.26
N MET A 348 31.68 -21.37 3.04
CA MET A 348 30.97 -20.96 1.83
C MET A 348 30.85 -22.13 0.85
N GLU A 349 29.61 -22.46 0.47
CA GLU A 349 29.31 -23.48 -0.53
C GLU A 349 29.04 -22.86 -1.90
N TYR A 350 29.66 -23.44 -2.94
CA TYR A 350 29.45 -23.07 -4.33
C TYR A 350 29.19 -24.31 -5.17
N THR A 351 28.08 -24.31 -5.91
CA THR A 351 27.75 -25.38 -6.85
C THR A 351 27.97 -24.91 -8.29
N GLY A 352 28.45 -25.80 -9.16
CA GLY A 352 28.64 -25.48 -10.56
C GLY A 352 28.63 -26.70 -11.47
N GLU A 353 28.67 -26.44 -12.77
CA GLU A 353 28.95 -27.44 -13.79
C GLU A 353 30.00 -26.92 -14.75
N LEU A 354 30.76 -27.87 -15.32
CA LEU A 354 31.85 -27.65 -16.26
C LEU A 354 31.76 -28.68 -17.39
N THR A 355 31.94 -28.21 -18.62
CA THR A 355 32.05 -29.06 -19.81
C THR A 355 33.52 -29.26 -20.18
N HIS A 356 33.89 -30.43 -20.69
CA HIS A 356 35.26 -30.65 -21.13
C HIS A 356 35.64 -29.71 -22.29
N GLY A 357 36.79 -29.03 -22.14
CA GLY A 357 37.28 -28.05 -23.11
C GLY A 357 36.86 -26.60 -22.83
N GLU A 358 36.05 -26.37 -21.80
CA GLU A 358 35.85 -25.02 -21.26
C GLU A 358 37.13 -24.51 -20.58
N GLU A 359 37.31 -23.19 -20.57
CA GLU A 359 38.41 -22.56 -19.83
C GLU A 359 38.25 -22.77 -18.33
N ILE A 360 39.36 -22.67 -17.60
CA ILE A 360 39.39 -22.74 -16.15
C ILE A 360 38.39 -21.74 -15.53
N LYS A 361 37.46 -22.23 -14.72
CA LYS A 361 36.35 -21.44 -14.19
C LYS A 361 36.68 -20.93 -12.81
N LEU A 362 36.63 -19.60 -12.64
CA LEU A 362 36.64 -18.99 -11.31
C LEU A 362 35.30 -19.32 -10.63
N VAL A 363 35.37 -20.00 -9.48
CA VAL A 363 34.19 -20.39 -8.70
C VAL A 363 33.90 -19.35 -7.64
N CYS A 364 34.92 -18.96 -6.88
CA CYS A 364 34.79 -17.97 -5.84
C CYS A 364 36.12 -17.28 -5.53
N SER A 365 36.02 -16.17 -4.82
CA SER A 365 37.13 -15.52 -4.17
C SER A 365 36.71 -15.16 -2.75
N PHE A 366 37.57 -15.42 -1.78
CA PHE A 366 37.32 -15.10 -0.37
C PHE A 366 38.53 -14.41 0.23
N ASN A 367 38.30 -13.63 1.29
CA ASN A 367 39.35 -12.91 1.99
C ASN A 367 39.60 -13.58 3.33
N VAL A 368 40.87 -13.86 3.64
CA VAL A 368 41.26 -14.34 4.96
C VAL A 368 41.77 -13.15 5.78
N PRO A 369 41.24 -12.92 6.99
CA PRO A 369 41.64 -11.80 7.84
C PRO A 369 43.11 -11.88 8.24
N SER A 370 43.67 -10.72 8.56
CA SER A 370 45.02 -10.58 9.13
C SER A 370 45.13 -11.23 10.49
N MET A 371 46.36 -11.53 10.92
CA MET A 371 46.58 -12.15 12.24
C MET A 371 46.06 -11.30 13.41
N GLU A 372 46.09 -9.96 13.26
CA GLU A 372 45.54 -9.03 14.24
C GLU A 372 44.01 -9.08 14.27
N GLU A 373 43.36 -9.05 13.09
CA GLU A 373 41.91 -9.20 12.97
C GLU A 373 41.43 -10.56 13.50
N ARG A 374 42.18 -11.64 13.24
CA ARG A 374 41.90 -12.98 13.81
C ARG A 374 41.96 -12.98 15.33
N ALA A 375 42.95 -12.33 15.92
CA ALA A 375 43.07 -12.23 17.37
C ALA A 375 41.91 -11.42 17.98
N GLU A 376 41.46 -10.37 17.29
CA GLU A 376 40.29 -9.59 17.69
C GLU A 376 39.01 -10.41 17.60
N ILE A 377 38.77 -11.09 16.47
CA ILE A 377 37.62 -11.99 16.27
C ILE A 377 37.60 -13.07 17.36
N LYS A 378 38.74 -13.70 17.63
CA LYS A 378 38.86 -14.71 18.68
C LYS A 378 38.52 -14.14 20.06
N ARG A 379 39.03 -12.95 20.40
CA ARG A 379 38.72 -12.29 21.68
C ARG A 379 37.23 -11.96 21.81
N GLN A 380 36.62 -11.47 20.73
CA GLN A 380 35.18 -11.16 20.69
C GLN A 380 34.33 -12.42 20.87
N LEU A 381 34.68 -13.51 20.18
CA LEU A 381 33.99 -14.79 20.32
C LEU A 381 34.13 -15.38 21.73
N GLU A 382 35.33 -15.32 22.32
CA GLU A 382 35.56 -15.73 23.71
C GLU A 382 34.75 -14.89 24.72
N GLU A 383 34.63 -13.57 24.49
CA GLU A 383 33.81 -12.69 25.32
C GLU A 383 32.32 -12.99 25.16
N GLN A 384 31.85 -13.26 23.95
CA GLN A 384 30.47 -13.66 23.68
C GLN A 384 30.13 -14.99 24.37
N LEU A 385 31.00 -16.00 24.24
CA LEU A 385 30.82 -17.29 24.91
C LEU A 385 30.76 -17.12 26.43
N ARG A 386 31.65 -16.32 27.01
CA ARG A 386 31.64 -16.02 28.44
C ARG A 386 30.35 -15.32 28.87
N ARG A 387 29.84 -14.37 28.08
CA ARG A 387 28.58 -13.67 28.35
C ARG A 387 27.38 -14.62 28.30
N ALA A 388 27.36 -15.52 27.31
CA ALA A 388 26.34 -16.57 27.20
C ALA A 388 26.38 -17.54 28.40
N GLU A 389 27.56 -18.04 28.77
CA GLU A 389 27.75 -18.91 29.95
C GLU A 389 27.36 -18.23 31.26
N SER A 390 27.61 -16.91 31.38
CA SER A 390 27.26 -16.13 32.57
C SER A 390 25.76 -15.80 32.69
N GLY A 391 24.96 -16.08 31.65
CA GLY A 391 23.52 -15.81 31.62
C GLY A 391 23.15 -14.32 31.53
N GLU A 392 24.10 -13.43 31.25
CA GLU A 392 23.86 -11.98 31.09
C GLU A 392 23.16 -11.64 29.76
N VAL A 393 23.16 -12.55 28.79
CA VAL A 393 22.57 -12.35 27.46
C VAL A 393 21.73 -13.59 27.12
N GLY A 394 20.43 -13.40 26.89
CA GLY A 394 19.59 -14.47 26.35
C GLY A 394 20.03 -14.82 24.93
N ALA A 395 20.00 -16.11 24.57
CA ALA A 395 20.40 -16.60 23.24
C ALA A 395 19.77 -15.79 22.08
N ASP A 396 18.56 -15.28 22.28
CA ASP A 396 17.81 -14.45 21.33
C ASP A 396 18.48 -13.10 20.98
N GLN A 397 19.34 -12.55 21.84
CA GLN A 397 19.99 -11.25 21.61
C GLN A 397 21.28 -11.36 20.77
N ILE A 398 21.90 -12.54 20.73
CA ILE A 398 23.16 -12.81 20.00
C ILE A 398 22.91 -12.79 18.48
N LEU A 399 21.72 -13.18 18.03
CA LEU A 399 21.32 -13.21 16.62
C LEU A 399 21.00 -11.81 16.03
N VAL A 400 20.84 -10.77 16.85
CA VAL A 400 20.35 -9.45 16.40
C VAL A 400 21.50 -8.52 15.98
N ASP A 401 22.70 -8.67 16.54
CA ASP A 401 23.85 -7.83 16.23
C ASP A 401 24.63 -8.27 14.97
N GLU A 402 24.34 -9.46 14.42
CA GLU A 402 25.02 -10.04 13.26
C GLU A 402 24.26 -9.87 11.93
N ALA A 403 23.34 -8.90 11.83
CA ALA A 403 22.64 -8.60 10.58
C ALA A 403 23.52 -7.83 9.58
N THR A 404 24.55 -8.50 9.04
CA THR A 404 25.19 -8.16 7.75
C THR A 404 25.04 -9.34 6.78
N PRO A 405 24.79 -9.11 5.48
CA PRO A 405 24.16 -10.10 4.63
C PRO A 405 25.10 -11.24 4.22
N LYS A 406 24.64 -12.48 4.47
CA LYS A 406 25.26 -13.80 4.20
C LYS A 406 26.19 -14.35 5.29
N GLN A 407 25.67 -14.48 6.50
CA GLN A 407 26.14 -15.52 7.42
C GLN A 407 25.06 -16.58 7.46
N VAL A 408 25.34 -17.74 6.90
CA VAL A 408 24.45 -18.89 7.03
C VAL A 408 24.67 -19.42 8.44
N GLU A 409 23.60 -19.49 9.22
CA GLU A 409 23.56 -20.16 10.51
C GLU A 409 24.13 -21.59 10.39
N PHE A 410 25.37 -21.75 10.86
CA PHE A 410 26.02 -23.06 10.97
C PHE A 410 26.68 -23.29 12.33
N GLY A 411 26.71 -22.29 13.22
CA GLY A 411 27.20 -22.43 14.59
C GLY A 411 26.40 -23.45 15.41
N GLU A 412 25.09 -23.57 15.18
CA GLU A 412 24.25 -24.54 15.88
C GLU A 412 24.42 -25.99 15.40
N LEU A 413 24.82 -26.19 14.14
CA LEU A 413 24.83 -27.52 13.52
C LEU A 413 26.16 -28.28 13.77
N VAL A 414 27.25 -27.56 13.99
CA VAL A 414 28.55 -28.18 14.32
C VAL A 414 28.54 -28.71 15.75
N ASP A 415 27.95 -27.96 16.69
CA ASP A 415 27.82 -28.38 18.09
C ASP A 415 26.82 -29.55 18.26
N GLU A 416 25.76 -29.63 17.43
CA GLU A 416 24.81 -30.75 17.48
C GLU A 416 25.40 -32.06 16.93
N ILE A 417 26.25 -31.99 15.90
CA ILE A 417 26.95 -33.16 15.35
C ILE A 417 28.10 -33.62 16.26
N GLU A 418 28.82 -32.72 16.92
CA GLU A 418 29.87 -33.07 17.88
C GLU A 418 29.29 -33.65 19.18
N ASN A 419 28.12 -33.18 19.64
CA ASN A 419 27.44 -33.77 20.80
C ASN A 419 26.82 -35.15 20.52
N GLU A 420 26.52 -35.50 19.26
CA GLU A 420 26.01 -36.84 18.91
C GLU A 420 27.12 -37.92 18.85
N PHE A 421 28.39 -37.52 18.78
CA PHE A 421 29.56 -38.41 18.72
C PHE A 421 30.35 -38.54 20.04
N GLY A 422 29.80 -38.06 21.16
CA GLY A 422 30.36 -38.27 22.51
C GLY A 422 30.11 -39.65 23.13
N GLY A 423 29.66 -40.64 22.33
CA GLY A 423 29.47 -42.03 22.77
C GLY A 423 30.71 -42.87 22.50
N GLU A 424 31.23 -43.52 23.54
CA GLU A 424 32.38 -44.44 23.49
C GLU A 424 32.29 -45.45 22.32
N PRO A 425 33.42 -45.85 21.72
CA PRO A 425 33.41 -46.82 20.62
C PRO A 425 32.88 -48.18 21.11
N GLU A 426 31.74 -48.62 20.57
CA GLU A 426 31.27 -49.99 20.75
C GLU A 426 32.27 -50.97 20.11
N ASP A 427 32.78 -51.86 20.96
CA ASP A 427 33.54 -53.06 20.61
C ASP A 427 32.74 -53.92 19.62
N ASP A 428 33.14 -53.91 18.35
CA ASP A 428 32.39 -54.54 17.25
C ASP A 428 32.53 -56.07 17.20
N GLY A 429 33.08 -56.71 18.24
CA GLY A 429 33.07 -58.16 18.40
C GLY A 429 33.77 -58.91 17.26
N SER A 430 34.60 -58.23 16.47
CA SER A 430 35.42 -58.85 15.44
C SER A 430 36.64 -59.51 16.10
N GLY A 431 36.43 -60.74 16.58
CA GLY A 431 37.45 -61.58 17.20
C GLY A 431 38.62 -61.91 16.27
N VAL A 432 39.53 -60.97 16.08
CA VAL A 432 40.84 -61.17 15.48
C VAL A 432 41.88 -61.07 16.60
N PRO A 433 42.55 -62.18 16.97
CA PRO A 433 43.59 -62.11 17.98
C PRO A 433 44.78 -61.30 17.45
N PRO A 434 45.45 -60.51 18.31
CA PRO A 434 46.63 -59.75 17.92
C PRO A 434 47.78 -60.68 17.54
N ALA A 435 48.54 -60.28 16.51
CA ALA A 435 49.70 -61.00 16.02
C ALA A 435 50.79 -61.13 17.12
N PRO A 436 51.53 -62.25 17.15
CA PRO A 436 52.58 -62.45 18.15
C PRO A 436 53.76 -61.50 17.93
N ASP A 437 54.19 -60.91 19.03
CA ASP A 437 55.36 -60.07 19.17
C ASP A 437 56.63 -60.86 18.78
N LEU A 438 57.36 -60.36 17.78
CA LEU A 438 58.70 -60.83 17.44
C LEU A 438 59.68 -59.78 17.94
N GLY A 439 60.30 -60.10 19.08
CA GLY A 439 61.45 -59.36 19.62
C GLY A 439 62.72 -59.49 18.78
#